data_AF-A0A2G8K8T3-F1
#
_entry.id   AF-A0A2G8K8T3-F1
#
_cell.length_a   1.000
_cell.length_b   1.000
_cell.length_c   1.000
_cell.angle_alpha   90.00
_cell.angle_beta   90.00
_cell.angle_gamma   90.00
#
_symmetry.space_group_name_H-M   'P 1'
#
loop_
_entity.id
_entity.type
_entity.pdbx_description
1 polymer ?
#
loop_
_entity_poly.entity_id
_entity_poly.type
_entity_poly.pdbx_seq_one_letter_code
_entity_poly.pdbx_strand_id
1 'polypeptide(L)'
;MTSDYSAILNFPYTDLPDFYGIGMDCSVTPLRHGGLSLVQTTDFFYPLVDDPYMQGKIACANVLSDIYALGITTCDNMLMLLGVPQKYSEKGKGNCDTPDHCWV
;
A
#
# COMPACT_ATOMS: atom_id res chain seq x y z
N MET A 1 -21.92 16.37 8.91
CA MET A 1 -21.49 14.96 8.94
C MET A 1 -19.97 14.94 8.91
N THR A 2 -19.35 15.39 9.98
CA THR A 2 -17.90 15.32 10.20
C THR A 2 -17.71 14.08 11.05
N SER A 3 -17.31 12.97 10.42
CA SER A 3 -17.01 11.73 11.15
C SER A 3 -15.92 12.02 12.18
N ASP A 4 -16.17 11.67 13.43
CA ASP A 4 -15.26 11.85 14.54
C ASP A 4 -13.98 11.01 14.33
N TYR A 5 -12.98 11.58 13.65
CA TYR A 5 -11.62 11.01 13.53
C TYR A 5 -10.87 10.98 14.87
N SER A 6 -11.43 11.57 15.92
CA SER A 6 -10.91 11.56 17.29
C SER A 6 -10.84 10.14 17.88
N ALA A 7 -11.63 9.19 17.39
CA ALA A 7 -11.56 7.78 17.82
C ALA A 7 -10.35 7.03 17.25
N ILE A 8 -9.84 7.43 16.07
CA ILE A 8 -8.59 6.87 15.50
C ILE A 8 -7.37 7.49 16.21
N LEU A 9 -7.48 8.75 16.64
CA LEU A 9 -6.45 9.46 17.40
C LEU A 9 -6.38 9.06 18.90
N ASN A 10 -7.36 8.29 19.40
CA ASN A 10 -7.34 7.70 20.75
C ASN A 10 -6.73 6.29 20.79
N PHE A 11 -6.00 5.88 19.75
CA PHE A 11 -5.03 4.80 19.90
C PHE A 11 -3.96 5.24 20.91
N PRO A 12 -3.41 4.35 21.77
CA PRO A 12 -2.47 4.70 22.86
C PRO A 12 -1.07 5.07 22.34
N TYR A 13 -1.02 5.98 21.39
CA TYR A 13 0.17 6.44 20.68
C TYR A 13 0.34 7.96 20.75
N THR A 14 -0.31 8.60 21.72
CA THR A 14 -0.05 10.00 22.12
C THR A 14 1.33 10.18 22.77
N ASP A 15 1.99 9.10 23.19
CA ASP A 15 3.31 9.10 23.84
C ASP A 15 4.37 8.31 23.06
N LEU A 16 4.23 8.21 21.73
CA LEU A 16 5.26 7.58 20.91
C LEU A 16 6.52 8.44 20.84
N PRO A 17 7.73 7.85 20.96
CA PRO A 17 8.96 8.56 20.61
C PRO A 17 8.85 9.12 19.20
N ASP A 18 9.48 10.28 18.97
CA ASP A 18 9.36 11.20 17.83
C ASP A 18 9.45 10.60 16.40
N PHE A 19 9.65 9.30 16.26
CA PHE A 19 9.75 8.59 14.98
C PHE A 19 9.49 7.09 15.15
N TYR A 20 8.40 6.58 14.56
CA TYR A 20 8.22 5.15 14.32
C TYR A 20 8.80 4.83 12.93
N GLY A 21 10.02 4.30 12.93
CA GLY A 21 10.92 4.26 11.79
C GLY A 21 11.12 2.89 11.14
N ILE A 22 12.25 2.79 10.41
CA ILE A 22 12.68 1.61 9.64
C ILE A 22 12.67 0.35 10.53
N GLY A 23 12.00 -0.70 10.05
CA GLY A 23 11.90 -2.00 10.73
C GLY A 23 10.48 -2.41 11.11
N MET A 24 9.50 -1.54 10.93
CA MET A 24 8.07 -1.81 11.10
C MET A 24 7.35 -1.84 9.74
N ASP A 25 6.14 -2.40 9.70
CA ASP A 25 5.34 -2.54 8.46
C ASP A 25 4.92 -1.19 7.85
N CYS A 26 4.89 -0.12 8.67
CA CYS A 26 4.51 1.22 8.23
C CYS A 26 5.41 2.28 8.89
N SER A 27 5.64 3.38 8.18
CA SER A 27 6.29 4.56 8.74
C SER A 27 5.25 5.54 9.29
N VAL A 28 5.53 6.10 10.48
CA VAL A 28 4.70 7.13 11.11
C VAL A 28 5.55 8.37 11.35
N THR A 29 5.21 9.47 10.68
CA THR A 29 5.98 10.72 10.71
C THR A 29 5.10 11.89 11.14
N PRO A 30 5.45 12.65 12.20
CA PRO A 30 4.66 13.80 12.63
C PRO A 30 4.65 14.92 11.58
N LEU A 31 3.49 15.54 11.38
CA LEU A 31 3.35 16.67 10.45
C LEU A 31 3.68 18.01 11.12
N ARG A 32 4.07 19.00 10.32
CA ARG A 32 4.33 20.37 10.78
C ARG A 32 3.11 21.03 11.41
N HIS A 33 1.91 20.67 10.96
CA HIS A 33 0.65 21.09 11.56
C HIS A 33 0.39 20.16 12.74
N GLY A 34 0.52 20.67 13.97
CA GLY A 34 0.49 19.88 15.19
C GLY A 34 -0.81 19.07 15.35
N GLY A 35 -0.68 17.88 15.94
CA GLY A 35 -1.80 16.97 16.21
C GLY A 35 -2.11 15.97 15.09
N LEU A 36 -1.35 15.98 13.99
CA LEU A 36 -1.48 15.01 12.90
C LEU A 36 -0.14 14.31 12.63
N SER A 37 -0.23 13.03 12.28
CA SER A 37 0.90 12.21 11.85
C SER A 37 0.56 11.57 10.51
N LEU A 38 1.53 11.57 9.59
CA LEU A 38 1.45 10.86 8.32
C LEU A 38 1.80 9.39 8.54
N VAL A 39 0.91 8.51 8.15
CA VAL A 39 1.13 7.06 8.11
C VAL A 39 1.20 6.62 6.66
N GLN A 40 2.29 5.96 6.28
CA GLN A 40 2.50 5.49 4.91
C GLN A 40 3.31 4.19 4.89
N THR A 41 2.94 3.32 3.96
CA THR A 41 3.72 2.16 3.50
C THR A 41 3.79 2.20 1.97
N THR A 42 4.76 1.51 1.40
CA THR A 42 4.83 1.24 -0.03
C THR A 42 5.39 -0.14 -0.25
N ASP A 43 4.68 -0.94 -1.04
CA ASP A 43 5.13 -2.26 -1.47
C ASP A 43 4.93 -2.42 -2.98
N PHE A 44 5.81 -3.20 -3.58
CA PHE A 44 5.70 -3.60 -4.98
C PHE A 44 5.98 -5.10 -5.08
N PHE A 45 5.24 -5.77 -5.96
CA PHE A 45 5.35 -7.20 -6.13
C PHE A 45 5.61 -7.59 -7.55
N TYR A 46 6.38 -8.66 -7.63
CA TYR A 46 6.48 -9.47 -8.79
C TYR A 46 5.17 -10.25 -9.01
N PRO A 47 4.64 -10.31 -10.25
CA PRO A 47 3.41 -10.99 -10.57
C PRO A 47 3.56 -12.47 -10.22
N LEU A 48 2.67 -12.92 -9.34
CA LEU A 48 2.60 -14.30 -8.88
C LEU A 48 1.49 -15.06 -9.61
N VAL A 49 0.55 -14.32 -10.21
CA VAL A 49 -0.65 -14.84 -10.87
C VAL A 49 -0.76 -14.26 -12.27
N ASP A 50 -1.21 -15.08 -13.22
CA ASP A 50 -1.33 -14.72 -14.64
C ASP A 50 -2.48 -13.75 -14.93
N ASP A 51 -3.50 -13.71 -14.08
CA ASP A 51 -4.64 -12.79 -14.21
C ASP A 51 -4.26 -11.40 -13.65
N PRO A 52 -4.14 -10.37 -14.51
CA PRO A 52 -3.74 -9.03 -14.08
C PRO A 52 -4.75 -8.38 -13.12
N TYR A 53 -6.04 -8.70 -13.23
CA TYR A 53 -7.05 -8.14 -12.34
C TYR A 53 -6.95 -8.71 -10.94
N MET A 54 -6.71 -10.02 -10.83
CA MET A 54 -6.47 -10.68 -9.54
C MET A 54 -5.14 -10.26 -8.94
N GLN A 55 -4.08 -10.14 -9.74
CA GLN A 55 -2.79 -9.64 -9.27
C GLN A 55 -2.90 -8.20 -8.71
N GLY A 56 -3.62 -7.31 -9.40
CA GLY A 56 -3.87 -5.95 -8.91
C GLY A 56 -4.60 -5.93 -7.56
N LYS A 57 -5.60 -6.80 -7.37
CA LYS A 57 -6.29 -6.95 -6.08
C LYS A 57 -5.37 -7.45 -4.98
N ILE A 58 -4.52 -8.44 -5.26
CA ILE A 58 -3.56 -8.99 -4.30
C ILE A 58 -2.56 -7.90 -3.90
N ALA A 59 -2.04 -7.14 -4.86
CA ALA A 59 -1.12 -6.03 -4.58
C ALA A 59 -1.77 -4.94 -3.72
N CYS A 60 -2.99 -4.52 -4.04
CA CYS A 60 -3.73 -3.55 -3.21
C CYS A 60 -3.99 -4.07 -1.80
N ALA A 61 -4.33 -5.36 -1.67
CA ALA A 61 -4.58 -5.98 -0.37
C ALA A 61 -3.31 -6.02 0.50
N ASN A 62 -2.14 -6.25 -0.10
CA ASN A 62 -0.88 -6.26 0.62
C ASN A 62 -0.49 -4.87 1.14
N VAL A 63 -0.54 -3.85 0.29
CA VAL A 63 -0.22 -2.47 0.72
C VAL A 63 -1.17 -2.02 1.84
N LEU A 64 -2.44 -2.43 1.79
CA LEU A 64 -3.40 -2.11 2.85
C LEU A 64 -3.18 -2.93 4.13
N SER A 65 -2.65 -4.16 4.06
CA SER A 65 -2.46 -4.98 5.25
C SER A 65 -1.50 -4.35 6.25
N ASP A 66 -0.48 -3.64 5.79
CA ASP A 66 0.47 -2.94 6.66
C ASP A 66 -0.20 -1.79 7.43
N ILE A 67 -1.11 -1.06 6.77
CA ILE A 67 -1.90 0.00 7.42
C ILE A 67 -2.84 -0.61 8.47
N TYR A 68 -3.49 -1.73 8.12
CA TYR A 68 -4.34 -2.46 9.06
C TYR A 68 -3.56 -3.06 10.24
N ALA A 69 -2.29 -3.42 10.06
CA ALA A 69 -1.43 -3.90 11.13
C ALA A 69 -1.19 -2.84 12.22
N LEU A 70 -1.23 -1.56 11.85
CA LEU A 70 -1.22 -0.43 12.80
C LEU A 70 -2.58 -0.15 13.46
N GLY A 71 -3.63 -0.92 13.14
CA GLY A 71 -4.99 -0.71 13.66
C GLY A 71 -5.76 0.42 12.96
N ILE A 72 -5.23 0.96 11.87
CA ILE A 72 -5.87 2.02 11.10
C ILE A 72 -6.85 1.38 10.12
N THR A 73 -8.13 1.76 10.21
CA THR A 73 -9.21 1.17 9.40
C THR A 73 -9.59 2.01 8.19
N THR A 74 -8.99 3.18 8.02
CA THR A 74 -9.31 4.15 6.97
C THR A 74 -8.05 4.51 6.18
N CYS A 75 -8.15 4.53 4.85
CA CYS A 75 -7.08 4.97 3.96
C CYS A 75 -7.58 6.19 3.19
N ASP A 76 -6.88 7.33 3.32
CA ASP A 76 -7.27 8.57 2.66
C ASP A 76 -6.96 8.56 1.16
N ASN A 77 -5.77 8.06 0.80
CA ASN A 77 -5.29 8.03 -0.57
C ASN A 77 -4.48 6.76 -0.84
N MET A 78 -4.57 6.25 -2.06
CA MET A 78 -3.77 5.13 -2.55
C MET A 78 -3.17 5.52 -3.90
N LEU A 79 -1.87 5.24 -4.06
CA LEU A 79 -1.15 5.44 -5.31
C LEU A 79 -0.71 4.09 -5.86
N MET A 80 -0.83 3.91 -7.16
CA MET A 80 -0.40 2.69 -7.85
C MET A 80 0.96 2.94 -8.49
N LEU A 81 1.96 2.16 -8.06
CA LEU A 81 3.17 1.95 -8.84
C LEU A 81 2.84 0.91 -9.93
N LEU A 82 3.34 1.12 -11.14
CA LEU A 82 3.14 0.20 -12.27
C LEU A 82 4.43 0.11 -13.09
N GLY A 83 4.98 -1.09 -13.18
CA GLY A 83 6.15 -1.39 -14.01
C GLY A 83 5.76 -2.10 -15.31
N VAL A 84 5.97 -1.45 -16.46
CA VAL A 84 5.71 -2.06 -17.78
C VAL A 84 7.00 -2.53 -18.46
N PRO A 85 7.13 -3.82 -18.82
CA PRO A 85 8.31 -4.30 -19.53
C PRO A 85 8.33 -3.71 -20.94
N GLN A 86 9.50 -3.24 -21.36
CA GLN A 86 9.70 -2.60 -22.66
C GLN A 86 9.51 -3.56 -23.83
N LYS A 87 9.70 -4.87 -23.61
CA LYS A 87 9.43 -5.92 -24.58
C LYS A 87 8.06 -6.52 -24.31
N TYR A 88 7.03 -5.95 -24.91
CA TYR A 88 5.73 -6.60 -25.04
C TYR A 88 5.63 -7.17 -26.46
N SER A 89 5.54 -8.49 -26.60
CA SER A 89 5.23 -9.11 -27.89
C SER A 89 3.71 -9.10 -28.08
N GLU A 90 3.20 -8.51 -29.17
CA GLU A 90 1.76 -8.54 -29.51
C GLU A 90 1.22 -9.97 -29.75
N LYS A 91 2.10 -10.97 -29.79
CA LYS A 91 1.82 -12.35 -30.13
C LYS A 91 1.45 -13.17 -28.89
N GLY A 92 0.36 -12.79 -28.22
CA GLY A 92 -0.08 -13.45 -26.98
C GLY A 92 -1.55 -13.26 -26.63
N LYS A 93 -2.42 -12.87 -27.57
CA LYS A 93 -3.87 -12.71 -27.32
C LYS A 93 -4.64 -14.02 -27.10
N GLY A 94 -3.95 -15.15 -26.86
CA GLY A 94 -4.62 -16.45 -26.84
C GLY A 94 -3.92 -17.63 -26.18
N ASN A 95 -2.76 -17.50 -25.53
CA ASN A 95 -2.26 -18.52 -24.61
C ASN A 95 -1.12 -17.95 -23.76
N CYS A 96 -1.35 -17.98 -22.46
CA CYS A 96 -0.40 -17.73 -21.39
C CYS A 96 0.63 -18.88 -21.34
N ASP A 97 1.72 -18.78 -22.10
CA ASP A 97 2.87 -19.67 -21.94
C ASP A 97 4.15 -18.85 -22.23
N THR A 98 4.89 -18.51 -21.16
CA THR A 98 6.25 -17.89 -21.05
C THR A 98 6.32 -16.39 -20.61
N PRO A 99 7.39 -15.99 -19.87
CA PRO A 99 7.29 -15.13 -18.68
C PRO A 99 7.42 -13.64 -19.01
N ASP A 100 6.34 -13.08 -19.53
CA ASP A 100 6.24 -11.67 -19.91
C ASP A 100 5.45 -10.85 -18.88
N HIS A 101 5.32 -11.35 -17.66
CA HIS A 101 4.38 -10.81 -16.69
C HIS A 101 4.71 -9.36 -16.36
N CYS A 102 3.76 -8.46 -16.56
CA CYS A 102 3.85 -7.04 -16.29
C CYS A 102 3.35 -6.74 -14.88
N TRP A 103 3.97 -5.76 -14.22
CA TRP A 103 4.21 -5.71 -12.79
C TRP A 103 3.41 -4.56 -12.14
N VAL A 104 2.95 -4.74 -10.91
CA VAL A 104 2.43 -3.63 -10.08
C VAL A 104 3.65 -2.92 -9.49
#